data_AF-A0A6C0DUA7-F1
#
_entry.id   AF-A0A6C0DUA7-F1
#
_cell.length_a   1.000
_cell.length_b   1.000
_cell.length_c   1.000
_cell.angle_alpha   90.00
_cell.angle_beta   90.00
_cell.angle_gamma   90.00
#
_symmetry.space_group_name_H-M   'P 1'
#
loop_
_entity.id
_entity.type
_entity.pdbx_description
1 polymer ?
#
loop_
_entity_poly.entity_id
_entity_poly.type
_entity_poly.pdbx_seq_one_letter_code
_entity_poly.pdbx_strand_id
1 'polypeptide(L)'
;MTIINGIEIDNIDYKVNDIKYAIKNNDPIEKKLHVIVAISNPCLYARRYILLKEFVKRIEEEEENVELYVVELVYENQKFIVTDKDNKNHLQIKTTTPIWHKENMVNLGVKYLLPKNYKAFAWIDADVEFESNSWALDTLKILNGCKDVVQLFSHCLDMSREGANLNLFNGFGFSFSKNKKYTTRGLDYWHPGYAWAITRKAYEKLGGLYDGGVLGSGDNIMALSFINKCENMNNQDYHEDYNNSMLEFQKKAKNFRLGYTPGVIRHYYHGSKLNRKYTERWQILIKHKFSPKEHLKYDKKGILVPTKNMPQEFIDDIFNYFRERKEDD
;
A
#
# COMPACT_ATOMS: atom_id res chain seq x y z
N MET A 1 -35.99 -11.86 30.53
CA MET A 1 -35.43 -12.99 29.78
C MET A 1 -36.55 -13.56 28.91
N THR A 2 -36.67 -13.01 27.72
CA THR A 2 -37.58 -13.44 26.67
C THR A 2 -36.91 -14.59 25.92
N ILE A 3 -37.59 -15.73 25.86
CA ILE A 3 -37.10 -16.93 25.19
C ILE A 3 -38.13 -17.33 24.13
N ILE A 4 -37.69 -17.44 22.87
CA ILE A 4 -38.51 -17.91 21.75
C ILE A 4 -37.82 -19.14 21.17
N ASN A 5 -38.53 -20.27 21.08
CA ASN A 5 -37.98 -21.54 20.58
C ASN A 5 -36.69 -21.98 21.28
N GLY A 6 -36.56 -21.72 22.59
CA GLY A 6 -35.36 -22.07 23.37
C GLY A 6 -34.16 -21.13 23.15
N ILE A 7 -34.33 -20.03 22.42
CA ILE A 7 -33.29 -19.01 22.20
C ILE A 7 -33.62 -17.79 23.05
N GLU A 8 -32.69 -17.38 23.91
CA GLU A 8 -32.78 -16.11 24.64
C GLU A 8 -32.54 -14.95 23.69
N ILE A 9 -33.51 -14.02 23.60
CA ILE A 9 -33.44 -12.87 22.67
C ILE A 9 -33.13 -11.54 23.35
N ASP A 10 -33.13 -11.51 24.69
CA ASP A 10 -32.81 -10.30 25.45
C ASP A 10 -31.29 -10.06 25.57
N ASN A 11 -30.48 -11.09 25.31
CA ASN A 11 -29.02 -10.98 25.30
C ASN A 11 -28.53 -10.38 23.97
N ILE A 12 -28.49 -9.05 23.91
CA ILE A 12 -28.07 -8.29 22.73
C ILE A 12 -26.53 -8.14 22.73
N ASP A 13 -25.84 -8.82 21.83
CA ASP A 13 -24.41 -8.57 21.54
C ASP A 13 -24.26 -7.31 20.67
N TYR A 14 -24.35 -6.14 21.30
CA TYR A 14 -24.09 -4.85 20.66
C TYR A 14 -22.73 -4.30 21.04
N LYS A 15 -21.87 -4.10 20.03
CA LYS A 15 -20.59 -3.40 20.18
C LYS A 15 -20.63 -2.10 19.40
N VAL A 16 -20.31 -1.00 20.08
CA VAL A 16 -20.19 0.31 19.45
C VAL A 16 -19.16 0.22 18.33
N ASN A 17 -19.54 0.67 17.14
CA ASN A 17 -18.62 0.77 16.01
C ASN A 17 -17.75 2.03 16.21
N ASP A 18 -16.53 1.82 16.70
CA ASP A 18 -15.54 2.85 16.99
C ASP A 18 -15.22 3.73 15.76
N ILE A 19 -15.14 3.14 14.56
CA ILE A 19 -14.95 3.88 13.30
C ILE A 19 -16.11 4.84 13.04
N LYS A 20 -17.37 4.36 13.15
CA LYS A 20 -18.54 5.24 12.97
C LYS A 20 -18.60 6.33 14.05
N TYR A 21 -18.23 5.99 15.29
CA TYR A 21 -18.17 6.96 16.37
C TYR A 21 -17.12 8.04 16.11
N ALA A 22 -15.92 7.67 15.65
CA ALA A 22 -14.86 8.60 15.30
C ALA A 22 -15.27 9.56 14.17
N ILE A 23 -15.84 9.03 13.07
CA ILE A 23 -16.31 9.86 11.95
C ILE A 23 -17.37 10.89 12.41
N LYS A 24 -18.27 10.49 13.31
CA LYS A 24 -19.34 11.37 13.80
C LYS A 24 -18.82 12.46 14.74
N ASN A 25 -17.89 12.13 15.62
CA ASN A 25 -17.57 12.98 16.77
C ASN A 25 -16.19 13.64 16.73
N ASN A 26 -15.27 13.15 15.91
CA ASN A 26 -13.94 13.74 15.80
C ASN A 26 -13.94 14.85 14.75
N ASP A 27 -13.22 15.93 15.04
CA ASP A 27 -12.72 16.83 14.01
C ASP A 27 -11.63 16.13 13.18
N PRO A 28 -11.41 16.50 11.91
CA PRO A 28 -10.31 15.96 11.13
C PRO A 28 -8.96 16.43 11.71
N ILE A 29 -7.94 15.56 11.72
CA ILE A 29 -6.60 15.88 12.29
C ILE A 29 -5.88 17.02 11.52
N GLU A 30 -6.28 17.26 10.27
CA GLU A 30 -5.86 18.37 9.42
C GLU A 30 -6.92 18.65 8.35
N LYS A 31 -6.77 19.72 7.56
CA LYS A 31 -7.81 20.16 6.60
C LYS A 31 -7.90 19.31 5.34
N LYS A 32 -6.75 18.84 4.84
CA LYS A 32 -6.62 18.04 3.62
C LYS A 32 -5.73 16.84 3.91
N LEU A 33 -6.07 15.69 3.34
CA LEU A 33 -5.24 14.51 3.41
C LEU A 33 -4.14 14.62 2.35
N HIS A 34 -2.89 14.60 2.80
CA HIS A 34 -1.74 14.52 1.90
C HIS A 34 -1.68 13.12 1.28
N VAL A 35 -1.85 13.02 -0.05
CA VAL A 35 -1.86 11.74 -0.78
C VAL A 35 -0.61 11.65 -1.63
N ILE A 36 0.18 10.58 -1.48
CA ILE A 36 1.33 10.29 -2.30
C ILE A 36 0.99 9.13 -3.24
N VAL A 37 1.14 9.35 -4.55
CA VAL A 37 1.11 8.30 -5.56
C VAL A 37 2.50 8.13 -6.17
N ALA A 38 2.88 6.89 -6.46
CA ALA A 38 4.21 6.54 -6.95
C ALA A 38 4.12 5.72 -8.24
N ILE A 39 4.94 6.06 -9.23
CA ILE A 39 5.08 5.29 -10.46
C ILE A 39 6.54 5.02 -10.82
N SER A 40 6.86 3.74 -10.87
CA SER A 40 8.05 3.21 -11.53
C SER A 40 7.58 2.23 -12.60
N ASN A 41 8.08 2.39 -13.82
CA ASN A 41 7.62 1.61 -14.98
C ASN A 41 8.81 1.14 -15.83
N PRO A 42 9.55 0.10 -15.37
CA PRO A 42 10.74 -0.38 -16.06
C PRO A 42 10.47 -0.88 -17.48
N CYS A 43 9.25 -1.35 -17.75
CA CYS A 43 8.83 -1.90 -19.04
C CYS A 43 8.02 -0.93 -19.90
N LEU A 44 7.82 0.32 -19.45
CA LEU A 44 7.03 1.35 -20.16
C LEU A 44 5.60 0.93 -20.53
N TYR A 45 4.95 0.10 -19.71
CA TYR A 45 3.56 -0.29 -19.93
C TYR A 45 2.65 0.95 -19.95
N ALA A 46 1.99 1.17 -21.08
CA ALA A 46 1.14 2.34 -21.33
C ALA A 46 -0.02 2.43 -20.33
N ARG A 47 -0.61 1.30 -19.96
CA ARG A 47 -1.78 1.22 -19.06
C ARG A 47 -1.49 1.81 -17.69
N ARG A 48 -0.28 1.64 -17.15
CA ARG A 48 0.13 2.26 -15.87
C ARG A 48 0.07 3.78 -15.94
N TYR A 49 0.54 4.37 -17.05
CA TYR A 49 0.52 5.82 -17.24
C TYR A 49 -0.90 6.35 -17.45
N ILE A 50 -1.73 5.62 -18.20
CA ILE A 50 -3.14 5.97 -18.42
C ILE A 50 -3.88 5.99 -17.07
N LEU A 51 -3.79 4.91 -16.30
CA LEU A 51 -4.46 4.81 -15.00
C LEU A 51 -3.99 5.88 -14.02
N LEU A 52 -2.68 6.16 -13.98
CA LEU A 52 -2.18 7.24 -13.15
C LEU A 52 -2.74 8.61 -13.57
N LYS A 53 -2.77 8.92 -14.87
CA LYS A 53 -3.33 10.19 -15.36
C LYS A 53 -4.82 10.31 -15.05
N GLU A 54 -5.57 9.21 -15.20
CA GLU A 54 -6.99 9.16 -14.85
C GLU A 54 -7.18 9.35 -13.33
N PHE A 55 -6.38 8.70 -12.50
CA PHE A 55 -6.40 8.87 -11.04
C PHE A 55 -6.10 10.31 -10.64
N VAL A 56 -5.01 10.89 -11.16
CA VAL A 56 -4.61 12.28 -10.88
C VAL A 56 -5.75 13.23 -11.25
N LYS A 57 -6.34 13.06 -12.44
CA LYS A 57 -7.45 13.89 -12.90
C LYS A 57 -8.67 13.80 -11.99
N ARG A 58 -9.09 12.59 -11.60
CA ARG A 58 -10.21 12.40 -10.65
C ARG A 58 -9.93 13.09 -9.31
N ILE A 59 -8.74 12.90 -8.73
CA ILE A 59 -8.39 13.53 -7.46
C ILE A 59 -8.38 15.07 -7.58
N GLU A 60 -7.79 15.63 -8.63
CA GLU A 60 -7.70 17.08 -8.81
C GLU A 60 -9.05 17.74 -9.10
N GLU A 61 -9.95 17.06 -9.82
CA GLU A 61 -11.26 17.60 -10.21
C GLU A 61 -12.37 17.32 -9.18
N GLU A 62 -12.30 16.21 -8.45
CA GLU A 62 -13.41 15.68 -7.64
C GLU A 62 -13.14 15.73 -6.12
N GLU A 63 -11.88 15.79 -5.67
CA GLU A 63 -11.53 15.62 -4.25
C GLU A 63 -11.07 16.91 -3.55
N GLU A 64 -12.02 17.61 -2.91
CA GLU A 64 -11.73 18.88 -2.21
C GLU A 64 -10.85 18.70 -0.96
N ASN A 65 -10.91 17.53 -0.31
CA ASN A 65 -10.19 17.25 0.92
C ASN A 65 -8.84 16.56 0.71
N VAL A 66 -8.29 16.60 -0.51
CA VAL A 66 -6.99 15.99 -0.84
C VAL A 66 -5.97 17.06 -1.27
N GLU A 67 -4.72 16.82 -0.91
CA GLU A 67 -3.55 17.46 -1.51
C GLU A 67 -2.68 16.35 -2.11
N LEU A 68 -2.59 16.31 -3.45
CA LEU A 68 -1.95 15.21 -4.19
C LEU A 68 -0.47 15.51 -4.47
N TYR A 69 0.36 14.48 -4.29
CA TYR A 69 1.78 14.47 -4.57
C TYR A 69 2.13 13.28 -5.46
N VAL A 70 2.92 13.53 -6.52
CA VAL A 70 3.27 12.51 -7.51
C VAL A 70 4.77 12.26 -7.49
N VAL A 71 5.17 11.01 -7.25
CA VAL A 71 6.57 10.58 -7.32
C VAL A 71 6.76 9.71 -8.55
N GLU A 72 7.59 10.15 -9.49
CA GLU A 72 7.93 9.40 -10.69
C GLU A 72 9.41 8.99 -10.65
N LEU A 73 9.65 7.69 -10.81
CA LEU A 73 10.99 7.12 -10.91
C LEU A 73 11.19 6.57 -12.32
N VAL A 74 12.24 7.06 -12.97
CA VAL A 74 12.65 6.65 -14.32
C VAL A 74 14.04 6.03 -14.33
N TYR A 75 14.29 5.20 -15.34
CA TYR A 75 15.59 4.57 -15.56
C TYR A 75 16.47 5.36 -16.54
N GLU A 76 17.75 4.99 -16.66
CA GLU A 76 18.77 5.79 -17.36
C GLU A 76 18.36 6.29 -18.76
N ASN A 77 17.68 5.43 -19.52
CA ASN A 77 17.23 5.69 -20.91
C ASN A 77 15.75 6.11 -21.02
N GLN A 78 15.10 6.42 -19.90
CA GLN A 78 13.70 6.84 -19.87
C GLN A 78 13.57 8.34 -19.60
N LYS A 79 12.44 8.90 -20.04
CA LYS A 79 12.04 10.28 -19.78
C LYS A 79 10.94 10.27 -18.73
N PHE A 80 10.83 11.35 -17.95
CA PHE A 80 9.66 11.61 -17.13
C PHE A 80 8.44 11.85 -18.03
N ILE A 81 7.31 11.21 -17.73
CA ILE A 81 6.10 11.17 -18.56
C ILE A 81 4.91 11.81 -17.85
N VAL A 82 4.85 11.73 -16.51
CA VAL A 82 3.68 12.17 -15.72
C VAL A 82 3.98 13.30 -14.75
N THR A 83 5.25 13.55 -14.45
CA THR A 83 5.68 14.64 -13.58
C THR A 83 6.27 15.80 -14.36
N ASP A 84 6.32 16.95 -13.69
CA ASP A 84 6.89 18.20 -14.16
C ASP A 84 7.85 18.70 -13.07
N LYS A 85 9.07 19.07 -13.47
CA LYS A 85 10.12 19.55 -12.57
C LYS A 85 9.76 20.87 -11.88
N ASP A 86 8.89 21.66 -12.50
CA ASP A 86 8.49 22.98 -12.01
C ASP A 86 7.24 22.91 -11.11
N ASN A 87 6.61 21.74 -11.01
CA ASN A 87 5.50 21.49 -10.09
C ASN A 87 6.04 21.09 -8.70
N LYS A 88 5.78 21.93 -7.70
CA LYS A 88 6.22 21.72 -6.30
C LYS A 88 5.69 20.44 -5.64
N ASN A 89 4.60 19.85 -6.15
CA ASN A 89 4.00 18.62 -5.64
C ASN A 89 4.53 17.37 -6.39
N HIS A 90 5.46 17.55 -7.33
CA HIS A 90 6.06 16.46 -8.10
C HIS A 90 7.49 16.18 -7.65
N LEU A 91 7.84 14.90 -7.55
CA LEU A 91 9.22 14.44 -7.29
C LEU A 91 9.69 13.56 -8.43
N GLN A 92 10.75 14.01 -9.10
CA GLN A 92 11.42 13.31 -10.19
C GLN A 92 12.66 12.57 -9.67
N ILE A 93 12.66 11.24 -9.81
CA ILE A 93 13.74 10.35 -9.37
C ILE A 93 14.33 9.63 -10.58
N LYS A 94 15.66 9.54 -10.65
CA LYS A 94 16.36 8.79 -11.69
C LYS A 94 17.32 7.77 -11.05
N THR A 95 17.26 6.52 -11.50
CA THR A 95 18.16 5.44 -11.08
C THR A 95 18.55 4.55 -12.27
N THR A 96 19.48 3.63 -12.09
CA THR A 96 19.95 2.72 -13.15
C THR A 96 19.37 1.32 -13.04
N THR A 97 19.10 0.83 -11.83
CA THR A 97 18.67 -0.55 -11.62
C THR A 97 17.17 -0.68 -11.31
N PRO A 98 16.42 -1.45 -12.11
CA PRO A 98 15.02 -1.75 -11.84
C PRO A 98 14.89 -2.80 -10.74
N ILE A 99 14.48 -2.35 -9.55
CA ILE A 99 13.94 -3.17 -8.46
C ILE A 99 12.55 -2.64 -8.09
N TRP A 100 11.83 -3.34 -7.22
CA TRP A 100 10.55 -2.85 -6.72
C TRP A 100 10.75 -1.66 -5.77
N HIS A 101 10.49 -0.44 -6.26
CA HIS A 101 10.80 0.82 -5.55
C HIS A 101 9.61 1.47 -4.83
N LYS A 102 8.39 0.93 -4.94
CA LYS A 102 7.15 1.64 -4.54
C LYS A 102 7.24 2.25 -3.13
N GLU A 103 7.51 1.45 -2.10
CA GLU A 103 7.56 1.94 -0.71
C GLU A 103 8.75 2.88 -0.47
N ASN A 104 9.89 2.66 -1.14
CA ASN A 104 11.03 3.60 -1.11
C ASN A 104 10.64 4.96 -1.71
N MET A 105 9.94 4.97 -2.85
CA MET A 105 9.44 6.19 -3.48
C MET A 105 8.45 6.94 -2.59
N VAL A 106 7.57 6.23 -1.89
CA VAL A 106 6.66 6.85 -0.91
C VAL A 106 7.45 7.48 0.23
N ASN A 107 8.45 6.78 0.80
CA ASN A 107 9.34 7.34 1.83
C ASN A 107 10.06 8.61 1.36
N LEU A 108 10.49 8.65 0.10
CA LEU A 108 11.10 9.84 -0.52
C LEU A 108 10.08 10.96 -0.74
N GLY A 109 8.85 10.64 -1.13
CA GLY A 109 7.74 11.59 -1.20
C GLY A 109 7.47 12.25 0.16
N VAL A 110 7.43 11.45 1.23
CA VAL A 110 7.31 11.98 2.61
C VAL A 110 8.45 12.93 2.94
N LYS A 111 9.69 12.56 2.59
CA LYS A 111 10.89 13.34 2.90
C LYS A 111 10.98 14.66 2.14
N TYR A 112 10.62 14.67 0.86
CA TYR A 112 10.91 15.79 -0.04
C TYR A 112 9.70 16.64 -0.41
N LEU A 113 8.47 16.09 -0.34
CA LEU A 113 7.27 16.79 -0.79
C LEU A 113 6.37 17.26 0.37
N LEU A 114 6.27 16.49 1.45
CA LEU A 114 5.30 16.84 2.51
C LEU A 114 5.73 18.08 3.31
N PRO A 115 4.77 18.96 3.69
CA PRO A 115 5.04 20.12 4.53
C PRO A 115 5.63 19.71 5.87
N LYS A 116 6.60 20.47 6.42
CA LYS A 116 7.26 20.13 7.71
C LYS A 116 6.31 19.94 8.90
N ASN A 117 5.06 20.37 8.82
CA ASN A 117 4.05 20.28 9.88
C ASN A 117 2.88 19.33 9.57
N TYR A 118 2.97 18.51 8.51
CA TYR A 118 1.95 17.49 8.17
C TYR A 118 1.59 16.61 9.37
N LYS A 119 0.35 16.12 9.45
CA LYS A 119 -0.15 15.32 10.59
C LYS A 119 -0.42 13.87 10.22
N ALA A 120 -0.81 13.64 8.98
CA ALA A 120 -1.06 12.35 8.38
C ALA A 120 -0.75 12.40 6.89
N PHE A 121 -0.57 11.23 6.29
CA PHE A 121 -0.54 11.11 4.84
C PHE A 121 -1.10 9.74 4.42
N ALA A 122 -1.46 9.65 3.15
CA ALA A 122 -1.88 8.44 2.48
C ALA A 122 -0.91 8.05 1.36
N TRP A 123 -0.81 6.76 1.09
CA TRP A 123 -0.18 6.24 -0.13
C TRP A 123 -1.17 5.33 -0.84
N ILE A 124 -1.37 5.59 -2.13
CA ILE A 124 -2.47 5.01 -2.90
C ILE A 124 -1.94 4.48 -4.23
N ASP A 125 -2.37 3.27 -4.60
CA ASP A 125 -2.16 2.72 -5.93
C ASP A 125 -3.00 3.49 -6.95
N ALA A 126 -2.39 3.88 -8.06
CA ALA A 126 -3.04 4.76 -9.03
C ALA A 126 -4.07 4.06 -9.93
N ASP A 127 -4.34 2.78 -9.69
CA ASP A 127 -5.31 1.95 -10.40
C ASP A 127 -6.61 1.77 -9.61
N VAL A 128 -6.89 2.62 -8.62
CA VAL A 128 -8.14 2.59 -7.86
C VAL A 128 -9.00 3.84 -8.04
N GLU A 129 -10.26 3.72 -7.63
CA GLU A 129 -11.24 4.81 -7.52
C GLU A 129 -12.06 4.60 -6.25
N PHE A 130 -12.40 5.70 -5.57
CA PHE A 130 -13.20 5.69 -4.36
C PHE A 130 -14.65 6.04 -4.69
N GLU A 131 -15.63 5.23 -4.22
CA GLU A 131 -17.05 5.58 -4.38
C GLU A 131 -17.51 6.70 -3.46
N SER A 132 -16.82 6.87 -2.33
CA SER A 132 -17.30 7.68 -1.22
C SER A 132 -16.67 9.06 -1.27
N ASN A 133 -17.42 10.10 -1.64
CA ASN A 133 -16.93 11.49 -1.70
C ASN A 133 -16.38 12.03 -0.36
N SER A 134 -16.64 11.35 0.77
CA SER A 134 -16.11 11.72 2.09
C SER A 134 -14.87 10.93 2.51
N TRP A 135 -14.33 10.02 1.68
CA TRP A 135 -13.30 9.07 2.10
C TRP A 135 -12.08 9.76 2.74
N ALA A 136 -11.62 10.88 2.15
CA ALA A 136 -10.47 11.62 2.65
C ALA A 136 -10.78 12.27 4.01
N LEU A 137 -11.93 12.94 4.13
CA LEU A 137 -12.37 13.58 5.36
C LEU A 137 -12.59 12.57 6.49
N ASP A 138 -13.27 11.46 6.20
CA ASP A 138 -13.53 10.39 7.17
C ASP A 138 -12.23 9.77 7.65
N THR A 139 -11.26 9.57 6.75
CA THR A 139 -9.91 9.11 7.10
C THR A 139 -9.22 10.06 8.08
N LEU A 140 -9.27 11.37 7.83
CA LEU A 140 -8.66 12.38 8.71
C LEU A 140 -9.29 12.39 10.10
N LYS A 141 -10.60 12.14 10.21
CA LYS A 141 -11.31 12.02 11.50
C LYS A 141 -10.95 10.74 12.24
N ILE A 142 -10.82 9.62 11.52
CA ILE A 142 -10.40 8.34 12.10
C ILE A 142 -8.95 8.42 12.61
N LEU A 143 -8.06 9.08 11.86
CA LEU A 143 -6.67 9.28 12.27
C LEU A 143 -6.52 10.27 13.44
N ASN A 144 -7.54 11.08 13.72
CA ASN A 144 -7.55 11.97 14.87
C ASN A 144 -7.86 11.21 16.17
N GLY A 145 -6.85 10.56 16.73
CA GLY A 145 -6.93 9.95 18.05
C GLY A 145 -7.64 8.59 18.12
N CYS A 146 -8.35 8.14 17.07
CA CYS A 146 -8.97 6.81 17.05
C CYS A 146 -7.99 5.73 16.56
N LYS A 147 -7.41 5.89 15.36
CA LYS A 147 -6.48 4.92 14.74
C LYS A 147 -5.15 5.55 14.37
N ASP A 148 -4.10 4.73 14.31
CA ASP A 148 -2.76 5.17 13.93
C ASP A 148 -2.47 4.89 12.45
N VAL A 149 -3.06 3.81 11.92
CA VAL A 149 -2.96 3.34 10.53
C VAL A 149 -4.35 2.92 10.05
N VAL A 150 -4.73 3.31 8.83
CA VAL A 150 -6.06 3.10 8.27
C VAL A 150 -5.93 2.60 6.83
N GLN A 151 -6.62 1.50 6.49
CA GLN A 151 -6.81 1.12 5.09
C GLN A 151 -8.03 1.86 4.52
N LEU A 152 -7.90 2.48 3.35
CA LEU A 152 -8.86 3.49 2.89
C LEU A 152 -10.14 2.94 2.25
N PHE A 153 -10.48 1.70 2.57
CA PHE A 153 -11.69 1.05 2.07
C PHE A 153 -12.12 -0.09 2.99
N SER A 154 -13.41 -0.42 2.92
CA SER A 154 -13.96 -1.62 3.54
C SER A 154 -14.00 -2.80 2.58
N HIS A 155 -14.33 -2.53 1.31
CA HIS A 155 -14.45 -3.54 0.27
C HIS A 155 -13.87 -3.01 -1.06
N CYS A 156 -13.39 -3.92 -1.90
CA CYS A 156 -12.86 -3.60 -3.21
C CYS A 156 -13.60 -4.41 -4.28
N LEU A 157 -14.09 -3.73 -5.31
CA LEU A 157 -14.62 -4.32 -6.54
C LEU A 157 -13.50 -4.41 -7.57
N ASP A 158 -13.14 -5.63 -7.92
CA ASP A 158 -12.13 -5.92 -8.94
C ASP A 158 -12.78 -5.93 -10.31
N MET A 159 -12.28 -5.09 -11.22
CA MET A 159 -12.91 -4.89 -12.53
C MET A 159 -12.23 -5.67 -13.64
N SER A 160 -13.02 -6.06 -14.64
CA SER A 160 -12.52 -6.58 -15.91
C SER A 160 -11.97 -5.46 -16.79
N ARG A 161 -11.34 -5.82 -17.90
CA ARG A 161 -10.86 -4.87 -18.91
C ARG A 161 -11.99 -4.01 -19.48
N GLU A 162 -13.18 -4.59 -19.60
CA GLU A 162 -14.40 -3.97 -20.12
C GLU A 162 -15.18 -3.18 -19.04
N GLY A 163 -14.67 -3.14 -17.80
CA GLY A 163 -15.32 -2.46 -16.68
C GLY A 163 -16.40 -3.27 -15.97
N ALA A 164 -16.52 -4.58 -16.23
CA ALA A 164 -17.46 -5.44 -15.51
C ALA A 164 -16.93 -5.82 -14.12
N ASN A 165 -17.82 -6.02 -13.15
CA ASN A 165 -17.45 -6.47 -11.80
C ASN A 165 -17.09 -7.96 -11.83
N LEU A 166 -15.85 -8.31 -11.44
CA LEU A 166 -15.38 -9.70 -11.39
C LEU A 166 -15.46 -10.29 -9.98
N ASN A 167 -14.88 -9.60 -9.00
CA ASN A 167 -14.75 -10.10 -7.64
C ASN A 167 -14.99 -9.00 -6.60
N LEU A 168 -15.43 -9.41 -5.41
CA LEU A 168 -15.51 -8.56 -4.23
C LEU A 168 -14.48 -9.06 -3.21
N PHE A 169 -13.62 -8.17 -2.73
CA PHE A 169 -12.65 -8.46 -1.67
C PHE A 169 -12.93 -7.63 -0.43
N ASN A 170 -12.63 -8.17 0.74
CA ASN A 170 -12.63 -7.40 1.98
C ASN A 170 -11.30 -6.64 2.12
N GLY A 171 -11.35 -5.41 2.60
CA GLY A 171 -10.17 -4.73 3.11
C GLY A 171 -9.60 -5.47 4.33
N PHE A 172 -8.28 -5.62 4.36
CA PHE A 172 -7.54 -6.12 5.52
C PHE A 172 -7.90 -5.38 6.82
N GLY A 173 -7.88 -4.05 6.81
CA GLY A 173 -8.22 -3.22 7.98
C GLY A 173 -9.67 -3.38 8.44
N PHE A 174 -10.60 -3.57 7.49
CA PHE A 174 -12.00 -3.84 7.76
C PHE A 174 -12.19 -5.20 8.42
N SER A 175 -11.61 -6.25 7.83
CA SER A 175 -11.71 -7.60 8.37
C SER A 175 -11.10 -7.71 9.77
N PHE A 176 -9.97 -7.05 10.01
CA PHE A 176 -9.38 -6.93 11.34
C PHE A 176 -10.33 -6.24 12.33
N SER A 177 -10.88 -5.08 11.95
CA SER A 177 -11.77 -4.29 12.82
C SER A 177 -13.10 -5.01 13.12
N LYS A 178 -13.49 -5.98 12.30
CA LYS A 178 -14.68 -6.82 12.51
C LYS A 178 -14.38 -8.14 13.22
N ASN A 179 -13.15 -8.32 13.72
CA ASN A 179 -12.71 -9.56 14.35
C ASN A 179 -13.01 -10.80 13.48
N LYS A 180 -12.92 -10.66 12.15
CA LYS A 180 -13.05 -11.82 11.26
C LYS A 180 -11.90 -12.79 11.50
N LYS A 181 -12.08 -14.05 11.13
CA LYS A 181 -10.95 -14.99 11.06
C LYS A 181 -10.01 -14.57 9.94
N TYR A 182 -8.72 -14.47 10.25
CA TYR A 182 -7.69 -14.16 9.25
C TYR A 182 -7.66 -15.23 8.16
N THR A 183 -7.74 -14.82 6.89
CA THR A 183 -7.66 -15.69 5.73
C THR A 183 -6.92 -15.01 4.57
N THR A 184 -6.11 -15.79 3.86
CA THR A 184 -5.33 -15.38 2.69
C THR A 184 -5.99 -15.77 1.36
N ARG A 185 -7.17 -16.38 1.40
CA ARG A 185 -7.90 -16.88 0.21
C ARG A 185 -9.40 -16.96 0.44
N GLY A 186 -10.13 -17.21 -0.64
CA GLY A 186 -11.59 -17.39 -0.63
C GLY A 186 -12.35 -16.07 -0.58
N LEU A 187 -13.67 -16.17 -0.39
CA LEU A 187 -14.61 -15.04 -0.43
C LEU A 187 -14.30 -13.96 0.62
N ASP A 188 -13.80 -14.37 1.78
CA ASP A 188 -13.45 -13.45 2.86
C ASP A 188 -11.98 -12.99 2.83
N TYR A 189 -11.26 -13.17 1.72
CA TYR A 189 -9.85 -12.77 1.59
C TYR A 189 -9.58 -11.35 2.10
N TRP A 190 -8.55 -11.22 2.94
CA TRP A 190 -8.10 -9.95 3.52
C TRP A 190 -7.12 -9.30 2.55
N HIS A 191 -7.60 -8.41 1.69
CA HIS A 191 -6.76 -7.78 0.68
C HIS A 191 -5.87 -6.69 1.30
N PRO A 192 -4.52 -6.82 1.26
CA PRO A 192 -3.62 -5.87 1.92
C PRO A 192 -3.26 -4.66 1.07
N GLY A 193 -3.46 -4.70 -0.25
CA GLY A 193 -2.99 -3.64 -1.18
C GLY A 193 -3.87 -2.39 -1.26
N TYR A 194 -3.65 -1.65 -2.35
CA TYR A 194 -4.42 -0.49 -2.81
C TYR A 194 -4.16 0.83 -2.09
N ALA A 195 -4.76 1.05 -0.93
CA ALA A 195 -4.84 2.41 -0.38
C ALA A 195 -4.76 2.40 1.14
N TRP A 196 -3.82 3.18 1.68
CA TRP A 196 -3.54 3.27 3.12
C TRP A 196 -3.24 4.69 3.54
N ALA A 197 -3.48 4.99 4.81
CA ALA A 197 -3.02 6.21 5.47
C ALA A 197 -2.46 5.94 6.87
N ILE A 198 -1.60 6.84 7.30
CA ILE A 198 -0.88 6.74 8.57
C ILE A 198 -0.72 8.12 9.20
N THR A 199 -0.78 8.17 10.53
CA THR A 199 -0.38 9.38 11.26
C THR A 199 1.13 9.58 11.15
N ARG A 200 1.59 10.84 11.09
CA ARG A 200 3.01 11.17 11.12
C ARG A 200 3.74 10.52 12.30
N LYS A 201 3.13 10.56 13.49
CA LYS A 201 3.69 9.95 14.71
C LYS A 201 3.96 8.46 14.53
N ALA A 202 3.02 7.72 13.91
CA ALA A 202 3.21 6.31 13.64
C ALA A 202 4.28 6.07 12.57
N TYR A 203 4.27 6.84 11.49
CA TYR A 203 5.29 6.77 10.44
C TYR A 203 6.71 7.02 10.96
N GLU A 204 6.92 8.08 11.75
CA GLU A 204 8.21 8.40 12.36
C GLU A 204 8.69 7.30 13.31
N LYS A 205 7.76 6.64 14.04
CA LYS A 205 8.10 5.49 14.89
C LYS A 205 8.53 4.25 14.09
N LEU A 206 7.98 4.04 12.89
CA LEU A 206 8.47 2.99 11.99
C LEU A 206 9.89 3.32 11.46
N GLY A 207 10.15 4.60 11.25
CA GLY A 207 11.35 5.09 10.57
C GLY A 207 11.24 5.00 9.04
N GLY A 208 10.01 5.02 8.51
CA GLY A 208 9.70 4.78 7.10
C GLY A 208 8.76 3.58 6.90
N LEU A 209 8.10 3.52 5.75
CA LEU A 209 7.44 2.32 5.26
C LEU A 209 8.48 1.24 4.91
N TYR A 210 8.09 -0.03 4.97
CA TYR A 210 8.98 -1.15 4.65
C TYR A 210 9.28 -1.20 3.15
N ASP A 211 10.53 -0.93 2.77
CA ASP A 211 11.00 -0.89 1.38
C ASP A 211 12.03 -1.97 1.03
N GLY A 212 12.22 -2.98 1.90
CA GLY A 212 13.09 -4.12 1.65
C GLY A 212 12.54 -5.16 0.66
N GLY A 213 11.27 -5.06 0.26
CA GLY A 213 10.60 -6.01 -0.63
C GLY A 213 10.90 -5.76 -2.11
N VAL A 214 12.08 -6.20 -2.60
CA VAL A 214 12.57 -5.91 -3.97
C VAL A 214 11.77 -6.54 -5.12
N LEU A 215 10.83 -7.43 -4.81
CA LEU A 215 9.87 -8.04 -5.74
C LEU A 215 8.40 -7.77 -5.34
N GLY A 216 8.17 -6.76 -4.49
CA GLY A 216 6.88 -6.42 -3.91
C GLY A 216 6.61 -7.12 -2.57
N SER A 217 5.33 -7.29 -2.22
CA SER A 217 4.83 -7.75 -0.90
C SER A 217 4.93 -6.71 0.22
N GLY A 218 5.37 -5.48 -0.04
CA GLY A 218 5.52 -4.44 0.98
C GLY A 218 4.20 -4.17 1.73
N ASP A 219 3.09 -4.08 1.00
CA ASP A 219 1.74 -3.99 1.53
C ASP A 219 1.38 -5.13 2.49
N ASN A 220 1.60 -6.38 2.08
CA ASN A 220 1.29 -7.56 2.88
C ASN A 220 2.19 -7.67 4.12
N ILE A 221 3.49 -7.36 3.99
CA ILE A 221 4.44 -7.33 5.11
C ILE A 221 4.02 -6.28 6.14
N MET A 222 3.68 -5.06 5.69
CA MET A 222 3.19 -4.00 6.57
C MET A 222 1.86 -4.37 7.23
N ALA A 223 0.88 -4.89 6.46
CA ALA A 223 -0.42 -5.29 6.97
C ALA A 223 -0.31 -6.36 8.07
N LEU A 224 0.53 -7.38 7.86
CA LEU A 224 0.78 -8.43 8.85
C LEU A 224 1.54 -7.91 10.07
N SER A 225 2.45 -6.96 9.87
CA SER A 225 3.16 -6.29 10.96
C SER A 225 2.21 -5.57 11.91
N PHE A 226 1.16 -4.92 11.39
CA PHE A 226 0.17 -4.22 12.19
C PHE A 226 -0.69 -5.15 13.06
N ILE A 227 -0.79 -6.43 12.71
CA ILE A 227 -1.59 -7.41 13.45
C ILE A 227 -0.74 -8.51 14.12
N ASN A 228 0.58 -8.32 14.16
CA ASN A 228 1.52 -9.25 14.77
C ASN A 228 1.49 -10.66 14.16
N LYS A 229 1.52 -10.74 12.82
CA LYS A 229 1.46 -12.00 12.07
C LYS A 229 2.54 -12.13 10.98
N CYS A 230 3.65 -11.40 11.09
CA CYS A 230 4.77 -11.54 10.14
C CYS A 230 5.35 -12.95 10.12
N GLU A 231 5.18 -13.76 11.16
CA GLU A 231 5.58 -15.17 11.11
C GLU A 231 4.91 -15.95 9.95
N ASN A 232 3.74 -15.51 9.49
CA ASN A 232 3.06 -16.11 8.32
C ASN A 232 3.78 -15.83 6.99
N MET A 233 4.69 -14.86 6.96
CA MET A 233 5.54 -14.56 5.79
C MET A 233 6.91 -15.21 5.89
N ASN A 234 7.29 -15.70 7.07
CA ASN A 234 8.58 -16.33 7.25
C ASN A 234 8.65 -17.61 6.40
N ASN A 235 9.78 -17.78 5.73
CA ASN A 235 10.08 -19.01 5.01
C ASN A 235 11.49 -19.46 5.42
N GLN A 236 11.63 -20.73 5.78
CA GLN A 236 12.92 -21.33 6.13
C GLN A 236 13.93 -21.28 4.97
N ASP A 237 13.44 -21.20 3.73
CA ASP A 237 14.27 -21.13 2.52
C ASP A 237 14.70 -19.68 2.20
N TYR A 238 14.10 -18.67 2.84
CA TYR A 238 14.61 -17.30 2.74
C TYR A 238 15.92 -17.14 3.50
N HIS A 239 16.75 -16.21 3.03
CA HIS A 239 17.89 -15.76 3.81
C HIS A 239 17.41 -15.17 5.14
N GLU A 240 18.13 -15.47 6.23
CA GLU A 240 17.73 -15.09 7.59
C GLU A 240 17.54 -13.58 7.73
N ASP A 241 18.44 -12.78 7.14
CA ASP A 241 18.32 -11.31 7.12
C ASP A 241 16.98 -10.82 6.57
N TYR A 242 16.38 -11.49 5.59
CA TYR A 242 15.08 -11.07 5.04
C TYR A 242 13.95 -11.33 6.04
N ASN A 243 13.91 -12.55 6.61
CA ASN A 243 12.97 -12.87 7.70
C ASN A 243 13.12 -11.90 8.88
N ASN A 244 14.36 -11.67 9.33
CA ASN A 244 14.67 -10.76 10.43
C ASN A 244 14.23 -9.33 10.11
N SER A 245 14.42 -8.85 8.88
CA SER A 245 13.98 -7.50 8.49
C SER A 245 12.46 -7.29 8.64
N MET A 246 11.65 -8.31 8.33
CA MET A 246 10.20 -8.24 8.49
C MET A 246 9.81 -8.23 9.98
N LEU A 247 10.45 -9.07 10.79
CA LEU A 247 10.23 -9.12 12.24
C LEU A 247 10.65 -7.83 12.94
N GLU A 248 11.77 -7.22 12.54
CA GLU A 248 12.21 -5.92 13.06
C GLU A 248 11.22 -4.80 12.73
N PHE A 249 10.65 -4.82 11.53
CA PHE A 249 9.58 -3.88 11.18
C PHE A 249 8.33 -4.09 12.06
N GLN A 250 7.90 -5.35 12.23
CA GLN A 250 6.79 -5.70 13.14
C GLN A 250 7.04 -5.21 14.56
N LYS A 251 8.25 -5.32 15.11
CA LYS A 251 8.57 -4.84 16.47
C LYS A 251 8.25 -3.35 16.66
N LYS A 252 8.38 -2.53 15.61
CA LYS A 252 8.04 -1.10 15.63
C LYS A 252 6.54 -0.86 15.46
N ALA A 253 5.89 -1.69 14.63
CA ALA A 253 4.48 -1.57 14.23
C ALA A 253 3.47 -2.18 15.21
N LYS A 254 3.88 -3.17 16.02
CA LYS A 254 3.02 -4.09 16.79
C LYS A 254 1.94 -3.50 17.68
N ASN A 255 2.09 -2.24 18.08
CA ASN A 255 1.19 -1.53 18.99
C ASN A 255 0.32 -0.49 18.29
N PHE A 256 0.32 -0.44 16.95
CA PHE A 256 -0.52 0.49 16.22
C PHE A 256 -1.97 0.03 16.18
N ARG A 257 -2.87 1.00 16.33
CA ARG A 257 -4.30 0.77 16.18
C ARG A 257 -4.63 0.80 14.69
N LEU A 258 -4.86 -0.38 14.14
CA LEU A 258 -5.32 -0.57 12.77
C LEU A 258 -6.83 -0.30 12.66
N GLY A 259 -7.23 0.41 11.62
CA GLY A 259 -8.62 0.59 11.23
C GLY A 259 -8.81 0.61 9.72
N TYR A 260 -10.00 1.05 9.30
CA TYR A 260 -10.37 1.22 7.91
C TYR A 260 -11.27 2.44 7.75
N THR A 261 -11.29 3.00 6.54
CA THR A 261 -12.28 4.00 6.12
C THR A 261 -13.46 3.25 5.49
N PRO A 262 -14.69 3.44 6.00
CA PRO A 262 -15.88 2.86 5.37
C PRO A 262 -16.02 3.35 3.93
N GLY A 263 -16.25 2.43 3.00
CA GLY A 263 -16.34 2.74 1.58
C GLY A 263 -16.00 1.55 0.70
N VAL A 264 -16.42 1.64 -0.55
CA VAL A 264 -16.05 0.71 -1.62
C VAL A 264 -15.03 1.42 -2.49
N ILE A 265 -14.02 0.69 -2.94
CA ILE A 265 -13.16 1.12 -4.05
C ILE A 265 -13.37 0.23 -5.26
N ARG A 266 -13.15 0.77 -6.46
CA ARG A 266 -12.97 0.00 -7.68
C ARG A 266 -11.49 -0.14 -7.95
N HIS A 267 -11.05 -1.33 -8.37
CA HIS A 267 -9.68 -1.59 -8.81
C HIS A 267 -9.71 -1.90 -10.31
N TYR A 268 -9.08 -1.02 -11.08
CA TYR A 268 -9.06 -1.06 -12.54
C TYR A 268 -8.12 -2.14 -13.07
N TYR A 269 -8.53 -2.77 -14.16
CA TYR A 269 -7.72 -3.76 -14.85
C TYR A 269 -6.44 -3.15 -15.44
N HIS A 270 -5.31 -3.83 -15.19
CA HIS A 270 -3.99 -3.48 -15.71
C HIS A 270 -3.15 -4.74 -16.03
N GLY A 271 -3.77 -5.69 -16.72
CA GLY A 271 -3.17 -6.99 -17.04
C GLY A 271 -3.58 -8.10 -16.07
N SER A 272 -3.50 -9.34 -16.58
CA SER A 272 -4.00 -10.54 -15.90
C SER A 272 -3.32 -10.79 -14.57
N LYS A 273 -4.11 -11.17 -13.54
CA LYS A 273 -3.57 -11.58 -12.23
C LYS A 273 -2.66 -12.81 -12.32
N LEU A 274 -2.87 -13.69 -13.30
CA LEU A 274 -2.01 -14.86 -13.54
C LEU A 274 -0.57 -14.45 -13.86
N ASN A 275 -0.40 -13.38 -14.66
CA ASN A 275 0.91 -12.87 -15.06
C ASN A 275 1.65 -12.16 -13.91
N ARG A 276 0.97 -11.85 -12.81
CA ARG A 276 1.60 -11.18 -11.64
C ARG A 276 2.46 -12.13 -10.81
N LYS A 277 2.40 -13.45 -11.10
CA LYS A 277 3.22 -14.52 -10.53
C LYS A 277 3.44 -14.41 -9.02
N TYR A 278 2.36 -14.10 -8.30
CA TYR A 278 2.45 -13.82 -6.86
C TYR A 278 2.91 -15.04 -6.06
N THR A 279 2.71 -16.25 -6.58
CA THR A 279 3.13 -17.52 -5.97
C THR A 279 4.57 -17.92 -6.33
N GLU A 280 5.08 -17.49 -7.48
CA GLU A 280 6.39 -17.89 -7.99
C GLU A 280 7.49 -16.86 -7.67
N ARG A 281 7.14 -15.58 -7.51
CA ARG A 281 8.15 -14.52 -7.30
C ARG A 281 9.07 -14.75 -6.07
N TRP A 282 8.58 -15.46 -5.06
CA TRP A 282 9.35 -15.80 -3.85
C TRP A 282 10.53 -16.72 -4.17
N GLN A 283 10.38 -17.57 -5.19
CA GLN A 283 11.43 -18.50 -5.61
C GLN A 283 12.66 -17.76 -6.12
N ILE A 284 12.49 -16.57 -6.71
CA ILE A 284 13.60 -15.70 -7.11
C ILE A 284 14.39 -15.23 -5.87
N LEU A 285 13.69 -14.82 -4.80
CA LEU A 285 14.33 -14.42 -3.54
C LEU A 285 15.12 -15.57 -2.89
N ILE A 286 14.56 -16.79 -2.91
CA ILE A 286 15.19 -18.01 -2.40
C ILE A 286 16.42 -18.38 -3.23
N LYS A 287 16.28 -18.44 -4.57
CA LYS A 287 17.35 -18.77 -5.52
C LYS A 287 18.59 -17.91 -5.27
N HIS A 288 18.39 -16.60 -5.08
CA HIS A 288 19.46 -15.63 -4.90
C HIS A 288 19.81 -15.33 -3.43
N LYS A 289 19.25 -16.09 -2.48
CA LYS A 289 19.44 -15.90 -1.04
C LYS A 289 19.38 -14.43 -0.63
N PHE A 290 18.31 -13.75 -1.03
CA PHE A 290 18.22 -12.30 -0.91
C PHE A 290 18.38 -11.82 0.56
N SER A 291 19.44 -11.07 0.82
CA SER A 291 19.62 -10.30 2.06
C SER A 291 19.42 -8.81 1.80
N PRO A 292 18.42 -8.14 2.39
CA PRO A 292 18.28 -6.69 2.31
C PRO A 292 19.51 -5.95 2.85
N LYS A 293 20.19 -6.53 3.84
CA LYS A 293 21.36 -5.92 4.48
C LYS A 293 22.59 -5.95 3.57
N GLU A 294 22.79 -7.05 2.86
CA GLU A 294 23.97 -7.24 2.00
C GLU A 294 23.75 -6.74 0.59
N HIS A 295 22.55 -6.92 0.03
CA HIS A 295 22.25 -6.64 -1.37
C HIS A 295 21.74 -5.22 -1.62
N LEU A 296 21.30 -4.49 -0.59
CA LEU A 296 20.75 -3.15 -0.75
C LEU A 296 21.51 -2.11 0.07
N LYS A 297 21.50 -0.88 -0.44
CA LYS A 297 21.93 0.32 0.28
C LYS A 297 21.09 1.51 -0.17
N TYR A 298 21.12 2.57 0.62
CA TYR A 298 20.58 3.86 0.20
C TYR A 298 21.69 4.72 -0.38
N ASP A 299 21.40 5.40 -1.49
CA ASP A 299 22.30 6.42 -2.03
C ASP A 299 22.21 7.74 -1.23
N LYS A 300 22.94 8.78 -1.66
CA LYS A 300 22.93 10.09 -0.97
C LYS A 300 21.56 10.77 -0.98
N LYS A 301 20.68 10.43 -1.92
CA LYS A 301 19.31 10.95 -2.03
C LYS A 301 18.31 10.09 -1.26
N GLY A 302 18.71 8.92 -0.77
CA GLY A 302 17.83 7.97 -0.08
C GLY A 302 17.17 6.96 -1.04
N ILE A 303 17.58 6.94 -2.30
CA ILE A 303 17.11 5.96 -3.29
C ILE A 303 17.71 4.62 -2.92
N LEU A 304 16.86 3.59 -2.83
CA LEU A 304 17.30 2.22 -2.64
C LEU A 304 18.04 1.75 -3.89
N VAL A 305 19.27 1.26 -3.76
CA VAL A 305 20.07 0.77 -4.89
C VAL A 305 20.79 -0.53 -4.51
N PRO A 306 21.07 -1.40 -5.49
CA PRO A 306 21.89 -2.58 -5.27
C PRO A 306 23.28 -2.23 -4.70
N THR A 307 23.82 -3.12 -3.88
CA THR A 307 25.25 -3.13 -3.57
C THR A 307 26.01 -3.95 -4.62
N LYS A 308 27.34 -3.97 -4.52
CA LYS A 308 28.21 -4.85 -5.31
C LYS A 308 27.99 -6.35 -5.03
N ASN A 309 27.33 -6.69 -3.92
CA ASN A 309 27.09 -8.08 -3.52
C ASN A 309 25.80 -8.63 -4.15
N MET A 310 24.91 -7.77 -4.67
CA MET A 310 23.71 -8.23 -5.37
C MET A 310 24.11 -8.79 -6.74
N PRO A 311 23.88 -10.09 -7.02
CA PRO A 311 24.29 -10.69 -8.28
C PRO A 311 23.58 -10.05 -9.47
N GLN A 312 24.28 -9.88 -10.60
CA GLN A 312 23.67 -9.36 -11.83
C GLN A 312 22.52 -10.25 -12.29
N GLU A 313 22.66 -11.57 -12.18
CA GLU A 313 21.59 -12.54 -12.51
C GLU A 313 20.32 -12.28 -11.69
N PHE A 314 20.45 -11.85 -10.43
CA PHE A 314 19.29 -11.52 -9.61
C PHE A 314 18.56 -10.26 -10.11
N ILE A 315 19.32 -9.24 -10.50
CA ILE A 315 18.78 -8.02 -11.12
C ILE A 315 18.05 -8.39 -12.44
N ASP A 316 18.65 -9.26 -13.24
CA ASP A 316 18.07 -9.71 -14.51
C ASP A 316 16.78 -10.50 -14.28
N ASP A 317 16.74 -11.39 -13.27
CA ASP A 317 15.54 -12.13 -12.87
C ASP A 317 14.42 -11.20 -12.35
N ILE A 318 14.76 -10.15 -11.60
CA ILE A 318 13.79 -9.11 -11.19
C ILE A 318 13.25 -8.38 -12.41
N PHE A 319 14.10 -8.03 -13.37
CA PHE A 319 13.67 -7.37 -14.60
C PHE A 319 12.80 -8.28 -15.47
N ASN A 320 13.13 -9.57 -15.55
CA ASN A 320 12.31 -10.59 -16.20
C ASN A 320 10.93 -10.65 -15.56
N TYR A 321 10.85 -10.67 -14.23
CA TYR A 321 9.58 -10.62 -13.52
C TYR A 321 8.75 -9.40 -13.93
N PHE A 322 9.34 -8.20 -14.03
CA PHE A 322 8.61 -7.03 -14.51
C PHE A 322 8.04 -7.21 -15.93
N ARG A 323 8.84 -7.77 -16.86
CA ARG A 323 8.41 -8.03 -18.25
C ARG A 323 7.29 -9.07 -18.36
N GLU A 324 7.26 -10.04 -17.46
CA GLU A 324 6.26 -11.11 -17.48
C GLU A 324 4.88 -10.66 -16.98
N ARG A 325 4.80 -9.52 -16.29
CA ARG A 325 3.52 -8.97 -15.78
C ARG A 325 2.56 -8.56 -16.89
N LYS A 326 3.09 -8.17 -18.06
CA LYS A 326 2.33 -7.79 -19.27
C LYS A 326 1.13 -6.88 -18.95
N GLU A 327 1.42 -5.73 -18.37
CA GLU A 327 0.35 -4.87 -17.79
C GLU A 327 -0.49 -4.11 -18.85
N ASP A 328 -0.09 -4.20 -20.11
CA ASP A 328 -0.83 -3.65 -21.26
C ASP A 328 -1.78 -4.66 -21.94
N ASP A 329 -1.79 -5.92 -21.49
CA ASP A 329 -2.56 -7.01 -22.13
C ASP A 329 -4.06 -6.71 -22.24
#